data_AF-A0A9E2V629-F1
#
_entry.id   AF-A0A9E2V629-F1
#
_cell.length_a   1.000
_cell.length_b   1.000
_cell.length_c   1.000
_cell.angle_alpha   90.00
_cell.angle_beta   90.00
_cell.angle_gamma   90.00
#
_symmetry.space_group_name_H-M   'P 1'
#
loop_
_entity.id
_entity.type
_entity.pdbx_description
1 polymer ?
#
loop_
_entity_poly.entity_id
_entity_poly.type
_entity_poly.pdbx_seq_one_letter_code
_entity_poly.pdbx_strand_id
1 'polypeptide(L)'
;MFDIADKPGKMPKEAIRGFFERVVKETPALKASTPLGAMEVNGKFSHYMNPETDTMWLGFALGMRCAQRVSNAMPTEPQRPVQE
;
A
#
# COMPACT_ATOMS: atom_id res chain seq x y z
N MET A 1 9.19 -7.13 -15.23
CA MET A 1 9.07 -6.49 -13.90
C MET A 1 7.59 -6.38 -13.57
N PHE A 2 7.16 -6.90 -12.42
CA PHE A 2 5.75 -6.87 -12.01
C PHE A 2 5.43 -5.46 -11.48
N ASP A 3 4.36 -4.82 -11.97
CA ASP A 3 3.99 -3.45 -11.56
C ASP A 3 2.55 -3.41 -11.03
N ILE A 4 2.32 -2.55 -10.02
CA ILE A 4 0.99 -2.33 -9.44
C ILE A 4 0.31 -1.21 -10.22
N ALA A 5 -0.49 -1.59 -11.21
CA ALA A 5 -1.25 -0.64 -12.02
C ALA A 5 -2.47 -0.07 -11.28
N ASP A 6 -2.80 1.19 -11.60
CA ASP A 6 -4.06 1.81 -11.24
C ASP A 6 -5.23 1.22 -12.03
N LYS A 7 -6.37 1.06 -11.36
CA LYS A 7 -7.61 0.55 -11.96
C LYS A 7 -8.81 1.31 -11.40
N PRO A 8 -9.82 1.65 -12.22
CA PRO A 8 -11.06 2.26 -11.74
C PRO A 8 -11.71 1.46 -10.60
N GLY A 9 -12.20 2.15 -9.58
CA GLY A 9 -12.83 1.53 -8.41
C GLY A 9 -11.85 0.80 -7.46
N LYS A 10 -10.54 0.94 -7.66
CA LYS A 10 -9.51 0.40 -6.77
C LYS A 10 -8.68 1.54 -6.19
N MET A 11 -8.08 1.32 -5.02
CA MET A 11 -7.25 2.34 -4.35
C MET A 11 -6.09 2.79 -5.27
N PRO A 12 -5.79 4.09 -5.40
CA PRO A 12 -4.68 4.53 -6.25
C PRO A 12 -3.32 3.98 -5.78
N LYS A 13 -2.41 3.68 -6.72
CA LYS A 13 -1.03 3.23 -6.46
C LYS A 13 -0.32 4.20 -5.53
N GLU A 14 -0.51 5.49 -5.75
CA GLU A 14 0.06 6.56 -4.92
C GLU A 14 -0.47 6.54 -3.48
N ALA A 15 -1.76 6.27 -3.28
CA ALA A 15 -2.31 6.12 -1.92
C ALA A 15 -1.73 4.89 -1.21
N ILE A 16 -1.61 3.76 -1.92
CA ILE A 16 -0.97 2.54 -1.39
C ILE A 16 0.50 2.83 -1.03
N ARG A 17 1.22 3.58 -1.88
CA ARG A 17 2.59 4.05 -1.63
C ARG A 17 2.66 4.88 -0.35
N GLY A 18 1.75 5.83 -0.18
CA GLY A 18 1.66 6.64 1.03
C GLY A 18 1.50 5.81 2.30
N PHE A 19 0.66 4.77 2.28
CA PHE A 19 0.55 3.84 3.41
C PHE A 19 1.83 3.06 3.66
N PHE A 20 2.46 2.52 2.61
CA PHE A 20 3.72 1.78 2.73
C PHE A 20 4.83 2.65 3.35
N GLU A 21 5.06 3.84 2.79
CA GLU A 21 6.09 4.75 3.29
C GLU A 21 5.82 5.17 4.73
N ARG A 22 4.55 5.38 5.10
CA ARG A 22 4.16 5.67 6.48
C ARG A 22 4.54 4.53 7.41
N VAL A 23 4.14 3.29 7.09
CA VAL A 23 4.46 2.10 7.90
C VAL A 23 5.97 1.95 8.09
N VAL A 24 6.75 2.15 7.03
CA VAL A 24 8.22 2.11 7.10
C VAL A 24 8.78 3.21 8.00
N LYS A 25 8.29 4.45 7.88
CA LYS A 25 8.76 5.60 8.67
C LYS A 25 8.39 5.49 10.15
N GLU A 26 7.23 4.92 10.45
CA GLU A 26 6.67 4.83 11.82
C GLU A 26 7.11 3.56 12.56
N THR A 27 7.59 2.53 11.86
CA THR A 27 8.09 1.29 12.48
C THR A 27 9.61 1.33 12.58
N PRO A 28 10.21 1.47 13.77
CA PRO A 28 11.66 1.64 13.92
C PRO A 28 12.50 0.53 13.26
N ALA A 29 12.06 -0.73 13.37
CA ALA A 29 12.74 -1.86 12.76
C ALA A 29 12.79 -1.76 11.22
N LEU A 30 11.72 -1.28 10.58
CA LEU A 30 11.64 -1.14 9.13
C LEU A 30 12.39 0.10 8.63
N LYS A 31 12.34 1.20 9.39
CA LYS A 31 13.02 2.45 9.03
C LYS A 31 14.52 2.26 8.78
N ALA A 32 15.17 1.39 9.56
CA ALA A 32 16.59 1.09 9.42
C ALA A 32 16.91 0.13 8.26
N SER A 33 15.99 -0.77 7.91
CA SER A 33 16.21 -1.83 6.91
C SER A 33 15.59 -1.58 5.54
N THR A 34 14.71 -0.58 5.40
CA THR A 34 13.88 -0.37 4.21
C THR A 34 14.08 1.05 3.65
N PRO A 35 15.18 1.31 2.95
CA PRO A 35 15.48 2.64 2.41
C PRO A 35 14.46 3.06 1.33
N LEU A 36 13.75 4.15 1.59
CA LEU A 36 12.73 4.70 0.69
C LEU A 36 13.37 5.55 -0.43
N GLY A 37 14.07 4.89 -1.36
CA GLY A 37 14.61 5.51 -2.58
C GLY A 37 13.67 5.28 -3.76
N ALA A 38 12.62 6.08 -3.91
CA ALA A 38 11.66 5.93 -5.00
C ALA A 38 12.27 6.35 -6.35
N MET A 39 12.09 5.53 -7.38
CA MET A 39 12.39 5.84 -8.77
C MET A 39 11.14 6.36 -9.47
N GLU A 40 11.27 7.49 -10.16
CA GLU A 40 10.20 8.10 -10.93
C GLU A 40 10.52 8.08 -12.41
N VAL A 41 9.51 7.76 -13.23
CA VAL A 41 9.59 7.77 -14.70
C VAL A 41 8.48 8.70 -15.18
N ASN A 42 8.83 9.75 -15.92
CA ASN A 42 7.91 10.80 -16.36
C ASN A 42 7.12 11.44 -15.21
N GLY A 43 7.78 11.66 -14.07
CA GLY A 43 7.16 12.26 -12.86
C GLY A 43 6.16 11.35 -12.14
N LYS A 44 6.14 10.04 -12.47
CA LYS A 44 5.28 9.05 -11.80
C LYS A 44 6.11 7.99 -11.13
N PHE A 45 5.68 7.59 -9.94
CA PHE A 45 6.29 6.48 -9.20
C PHE A 45 6.30 5.19 -10.04
N SER A 46 7.50 4.67 -10.27
CA SER A 46 7.71 3.40 -10.94
C SER A 46 7.88 2.28 -9.91
N HIS A 47 8.98 2.33 -9.14
CA HIS A 47 9.44 1.29 -8.22
C HIS A 47 10.41 1.90 -7.18
N TYR A 48 10.82 1.12 -6.18
CA TYR A 48 11.93 1.53 -5.29
C TYR A 48 13.27 1.04 -5.84
N MET A 49 14.32 1.86 -5.73
CA MET A 49 15.65 1.57 -6.26
C MET A 49 16.32 0.38 -5.56
N ASN A 50 16.06 0.21 -4.26
CA ASN A 50 16.58 -0.93 -3.51
C ASN A 50 15.71 -2.17 -3.78
N PRO A 51 16.29 -3.30 -4.26
CA PRO A 51 15.51 -4.48 -4.63
C PRO A 51 14.71 -5.12 -3.49
N GLU A 52 15.24 -5.09 -2.26
CA GLU A 52 14.55 -5.65 -1.09
C GLU A 52 13.35 -4.78 -0.71
N THR A 53 13.54 -3.45 -0.74
CA THR A 53 12.45 -2.49 -0.53
C THR A 53 11.39 -2.59 -1.60
N ASP A 54 11.78 -2.78 -2.87
CA ASP A 54 10.84 -2.95 -3.97
C ASP A 54 10.04 -4.26 -3.83
N THR A 55 10.70 -5.34 -3.43
CA THR A 55 10.04 -6.62 -3.15
C THR A 55 9.04 -6.50 -2.01
N MET A 56 9.42 -5.82 -0.91
CA MET A 56 8.52 -5.53 0.21
C MET A 56 7.32 -4.68 -0.24
N TRP A 57 7.56 -3.67 -1.07
CA TRP A 57 6.53 -2.84 -1.66
C TRP A 57 5.52 -3.66 -2.47
N LEU A 58 5.98 -4.56 -3.34
CA LEU A 58 5.10 -5.43 -4.13
C LEU A 58 4.21 -6.31 -3.24
N GLY A 59 4.79 -6.92 -2.19
CA GLY A 59 4.05 -7.72 -1.22
C GLY A 59 3.00 -6.89 -0.45
N PHE A 60 3.40 -5.72 0.03
CA PHE A 60 2.51 -4.80 0.74
C PHE A 60 1.34 -4.36 -0.15
N ALA A 61 1.62 -3.94 -1.38
CA ALA A 61 0.61 -3.48 -2.31
C ALA A 61 -0.37 -4.60 -2.68
N LEU A 62 0.11 -5.84 -2.88
CA LEU A 62 -0.75 -7.00 -3.08
C LEU A 62 -1.66 -7.25 -1.86
N GLY A 63 -1.10 -7.20 -0.65
CA GLY A 63 -1.86 -7.32 0.60
C GLY A 63 -2.97 -6.28 0.72
N MET A 64 -2.66 -5.01 0.42
CA MET A 64 -3.64 -3.90 0.42
C MET A 64 -4.77 -4.13 -0.60
N ARG A 65 -4.45 -4.65 -1.80
CA ARG A 65 -5.46 -5.01 -2.81
C ARG A 65 -6.38 -6.14 -2.32
N CYS A 66 -5.82 -7.15 -1.66
CA CYS A 66 -6.59 -8.23 -1.06
C CYS A 66 -7.49 -7.72 0.07
N ALA A 67 -6.97 -6.89 0.97
CA ALA A 67 -7.74 -6.27 2.06
C ALA A 67 -8.89 -5.43 1.51
N GLN A 68 -8.65 -4.59 0.49
CA GLN A 68 -9.71 -3.84 -0.18
C GLN A 68 -10.78 -4.75 -0.78
N ARG A 69 -10.40 -5.88 -1.39
CA ARG A 69 -11.36 -6.85 -1.95
C ARG A 69 -12.25 -7.44 -0.86
N VAL A 70 -11.65 -7.83 0.28
CA VAL A 70 -12.40 -8.39 1.42
C VAL A 70 -13.33 -7.34 2.02
N SER A 71 -12.84 -6.12 2.27
CA SER A 71 -13.64 -5.02 2.81
C SER A 71 -14.84 -4.66 1.92
N ASN A 72 -14.69 -4.76 0.59
CA ASN A 72 -15.79 -4.49 -0.33
C ASN A 72 -16.79 -5.66 -0.44
N ALA A 73 -16.38 -6.88 -0.07
CA ALA A 73 -17.22 -8.07 -0.11
C ALA A 73 -17.99 -8.29 1.20
N MET A 74 -17.52 -7.71 2.31
CA MET A 74 -18.24 -7.72 3.57
C MET A 74 -19.46 -6.79 3.46
N PRO A 75 -20.67 -7.27 3.74
CA PRO A 75 -21.83 -6.39 3.85
C PRO A 75 -21.58 -5.39 4.99
N THR A 76 -21.89 -4.12 4.77
CA THR A 76 -21.86 -3.09 5.80
C THR A 76 -22.76 -3.55 6.95
N GLU A 77 -22.17 -4.00 8.05
CA GLU A 77 -22.94 -4.36 9.25
C GLU A 77 -23.64 -3.07 9.71
N PRO A 78 -24.99 -3.05 9.85
CA PRO A 78 -25.66 -1.87 10.36
C PRO A 78 -25.09 -1.58 11.76
N GLN A 79 -24.59 -0.35 11.94
CA GLN A 79 -24.10 0.11 13.24
C GLN A 79 -25.17 -0.20 14.29
N ARG A 80 -24.85 -1.07 15.26
CA ARG A 80 -25.73 -1.29 16.40
C ARG A 80 -25.85 0.04 17.14
N PRO A 81 -27.07 0.55 17.40
CA PRO A 81 -27.22 1.76 18.20
C PRO A 81 -26.57 1.53 19.56
N VAL A 82 -25.72 2.48 19.95
CA VAL A 82 -25.15 2.56 21.30
C VAL A 82 -26.34 2.61 22.26
N GLN A 83 -26.53 1.57 23.07
CA GLN A 83 -27.46 1.62 24.18
C GLN A 83 -26.76 2.38 25.31
N GLU A 84 -27.29 3.56 25.63
CA GLU A 84 -26.92 4.37 26.81
C GLU A 84 -27.35 3.71 28.12
#